data_AF-A0A2M7YE49-F1
#
_entry.id   AF-A0A2M7YE49-F1
#
_cell.length_a   1.000
_cell.length_b   1.000
_cell.length_c   1.000
_cell.angle_alpha   90.00
_cell.angle_beta   90.00
_cell.angle_gamma   90.00
#
_symmetry.space_group_name_H-M   'P 1'
#
loop_
_entity.id
_entity.type
_entity.pdbx_description
1 polymer ?
#
loop_
_entity_poly.entity_id
_entity_poly.type
_entity_poly.pdbx_seq_one_letter_code
_entity_poly.pdbx_strand_id
1 'polypeptide(L)'
;MIEREVMPRQDPKVRIKNFNEVALGYSREQAVREASRCLQCPKPLCIKGCPVEIDIPKFIKEIKNSNFSQAIATLKEKNNLPGVCGRVCPQESQCEKLCILAKKGQPISIGRLERFAADWEMKNDEVVASEVSRLSLRAKRSNLTRTVIPSEARNLKEIATSSPLLSCFIPPASLCEAKRGGGEQQEGGTPRNDSKIKAKNSGNWLGTGWTNLCCRFS
;
A
#
# COMPACT_ATOMS: atom_id res chain seq x y z
N MET A 1 23.76 -18.89 -12.55
CA MET A 1 22.50 -18.23 -12.12
C MET A 1 22.87 -16.90 -11.50
N ILE A 2 22.14 -15.84 -11.80
CA ILE A 2 22.35 -14.53 -11.15
C ILE A 2 21.98 -14.70 -9.67
N GLU A 3 22.78 -14.16 -8.74
CA GLU A 3 22.54 -14.20 -7.29
C GLU A 3 21.63 -13.02 -6.85
N ARG A 4 20.90 -13.16 -5.73
CA ARG A 4 19.92 -12.15 -5.29
C ARG A 4 20.65 -10.86 -4.96
N GLU A 5 20.17 -9.73 -5.45
CA GLU A 5 20.79 -8.45 -5.13
C GLU A 5 20.66 -8.17 -3.63
N VAL A 6 21.79 -7.83 -3.00
CA VAL A 6 21.82 -7.52 -1.58
C VAL A 6 21.43 -6.05 -1.41
N MET A 7 20.41 -5.81 -0.58
CA MET A 7 20.02 -4.44 -0.26
C MET A 7 21.07 -3.79 0.65
N PRO A 8 21.53 -2.57 0.35
CA PRO A 8 22.39 -1.82 1.23
C PRO A 8 21.69 -1.54 2.57
N ARG A 9 22.43 -1.72 3.66
CA ARG A 9 21.96 -1.52 5.03
C ARG A 9 22.95 -0.65 5.79
N GLN A 10 22.46 0.10 6.77
CA GLN A 10 23.32 0.83 7.70
C GLN A 10 24.20 -0.13 8.51
N ASP A 11 25.42 0.32 8.82
CA ASP A 11 26.35 -0.40 9.68
C ASP A 11 25.75 -0.64 11.07
N PRO A 12 25.89 -1.85 11.65
CA PRO A 12 25.38 -2.16 12.98
C PRO A 12 25.82 -1.19 14.09
N LYS A 13 27.06 -0.68 14.05
CA LYS A 13 27.59 0.24 15.07
C LYS A 13 26.98 1.64 14.97
N VAL A 14 26.49 2.02 13.79
CA VAL A 14 25.86 3.31 13.53
C VAL A 14 24.36 3.24 13.84
N ARG A 15 23.66 2.19 13.37
CA ARG A 15 22.19 2.08 13.50
C ARG A 15 21.69 1.92 14.93
N ILE A 16 22.54 1.51 15.88
CA ILE A 16 22.15 1.46 17.32
C ILE A 16 22.04 2.86 17.94
N LYS A 17 22.57 3.90 17.28
CA LYS A 17 22.65 5.27 17.83
C LYS A 17 21.60 6.21 17.24
N ASN A 18 20.78 5.75 16.29
CA ASN A 18 19.79 6.59 15.60
C ASN A 18 18.51 5.81 15.32
N PHE A 19 17.45 6.53 14.96
CA PHE A 19 16.15 5.96 14.55
C PHE A 19 15.95 6.02 13.03
N ASN A 20 17.04 6.21 12.27
CA ASN A 20 16.95 6.28 10.81
C ASN A 20 16.72 4.89 10.21
N GLU A 21 16.18 4.82 9.00
CA GLU A 21 15.85 3.56 8.36
C GLU A 21 17.09 2.69 8.12
N VAL A 22 17.08 1.46 8.63
CA VAL A 22 18.23 0.53 8.54
C VAL A 22 18.44 0.01 7.12
N ALA A 23 17.34 -0.28 6.40
CA ALA A 23 17.35 -0.74 5.02
C ALA A 23 17.27 0.48 4.10
N LEU A 24 18.29 0.71 3.27
CA LEU A 24 18.41 1.94 2.49
C LEU A 24 17.66 1.90 1.14
N GLY A 25 17.09 0.77 0.77
CA GLY A 25 16.43 0.59 -0.53
C GLY A 25 17.40 0.20 -1.65
N TYR A 26 16.87 -0.05 -2.85
CA TYR A 26 17.70 -0.29 -4.04
C TYR A 26 18.00 0.98 -4.80
N SER A 27 19.17 1.02 -5.44
CA SER A 27 19.45 1.92 -6.56
C SER A 27 18.68 1.49 -7.82
N ARG A 28 18.61 2.36 -8.83
CA ARG A 28 17.93 2.07 -10.10
C ARG A 28 18.56 0.84 -10.78
N GLU A 29 19.88 0.78 -10.79
CA GLU A 29 20.65 -0.29 -11.41
C GLU A 29 20.43 -1.62 -10.67
N GLN A 30 20.45 -1.60 -9.34
CA GLN A 30 20.15 -2.79 -8.52
C GLN A 30 18.72 -3.29 -8.74
N ALA A 31 17.74 -2.38 -8.79
CA ALA A 31 16.35 -2.74 -9.01
C ALA A 31 16.15 -3.41 -10.39
N VAL A 32 16.77 -2.87 -11.45
CA VAL A 32 16.71 -3.45 -12.80
C VAL A 32 17.40 -4.82 -12.84
N ARG A 33 18.55 -4.99 -12.17
CA ARG A 33 19.24 -6.28 -12.08
C ARG A 33 18.40 -7.34 -11.36
N GLU A 34 17.79 -6.98 -10.22
CA GLU A 34 16.91 -7.88 -9.48
C GLU A 34 15.64 -8.21 -10.29
N ALA A 35 15.03 -7.23 -10.95
CA ALA A 35 13.87 -7.43 -11.82
C ALA A 35 14.18 -8.35 -13.01
N SER A 36 15.42 -8.30 -13.52
CA SER A 36 15.88 -9.16 -14.63
C SER A 36 15.94 -10.64 -14.27
N ARG A 37 15.96 -11.00 -12.97
CA ARG A 37 15.86 -12.39 -12.51
C ARG A 37 14.48 -12.99 -12.75
N CYS A 38 13.44 -12.15 -12.92
CA CYS A 38 12.08 -12.63 -13.07
C CYS A 38 11.90 -13.43 -14.37
N LEU A 39 11.38 -14.65 -14.24
CA LEU A 39 11.15 -15.57 -15.36
C LEU A 39 9.90 -15.22 -16.19
N GLN A 40 9.09 -14.23 -15.77
CA GLN A 40 7.82 -13.88 -16.41
C GLN A 40 6.94 -15.12 -16.62
N CYS A 41 6.59 -15.77 -15.50
CA CYS A 41 5.91 -17.06 -15.51
C CYS A 41 4.50 -16.92 -16.12
N PRO A 42 4.08 -17.83 -17.02
CA PRO A 42 2.74 -17.76 -17.64
C PRO A 42 1.62 -18.01 -16.62
N LYS A 43 1.91 -18.80 -15.57
CA LYS A 43 1.02 -19.02 -14.42
C LYS A 43 1.73 -18.53 -13.15
N PRO A 44 1.61 -17.25 -12.80
CA PRO A 44 2.35 -16.66 -11.69
C PRO A 44 1.74 -17.07 -10.34
N LEU A 45 2.43 -17.97 -9.62
CA LEU A 45 2.03 -18.37 -8.27
C LEU A 45 2.22 -17.25 -7.24
N CYS A 46 3.12 -16.29 -7.51
CA CYS A 46 3.36 -15.15 -6.63
C CYS A 46 2.12 -14.26 -6.45
N ILE A 47 1.25 -14.15 -7.45
CA ILE A 47 -0.01 -13.37 -7.35
C ILE A 47 -0.93 -14.00 -6.31
N LYS A 48 -1.09 -15.34 -6.34
CA LYS A 48 -1.90 -16.10 -5.37
C LYS A 48 -1.36 -16.00 -3.94
N GLY A 49 -0.07 -15.71 -3.78
CA GLY A 49 0.56 -15.55 -2.47
C GLY A 49 0.36 -14.16 -1.87
N CYS A 50 -0.08 -13.20 -2.67
CA CYS A 50 -0.33 -11.84 -2.23
C CYS A 50 -1.82 -11.71 -1.83
N PRO A 51 -2.15 -11.25 -0.61
CA PRO A 51 -3.54 -11.18 -0.14
C PRO A 51 -4.42 -10.22 -0.95
N VAL A 52 -3.81 -9.25 -1.64
CA VAL A 52 -4.48 -8.26 -2.51
C VAL A 52 -4.33 -8.58 -4.00
N GLU A 53 -3.69 -9.71 -4.33
CA GLU A 53 -3.53 -10.20 -5.70
C GLU A 53 -2.93 -9.16 -6.67
N ILE A 54 -1.87 -8.49 -6.25
CA ILE A 54 -1.11 -7.56 -7.11
C ILE A 54 -0.55 -8.31 -8.33
N ASP A 55 -0.58 -7.66 -9.49
CA ASP A 55 0.05 -8.16 -10.71
C ASP A 55 1.59 -8.02 -10.66
N ILE A 56 2.21 -8.96 -9.94
CA ILE A 56 3.65 -8.98 -9.67
C ILE A 56 4.48 -9.07 -10.96
N PRO A 57 4.18 -9.97 -11.93
CA PRO A 57 4.93 -10.05 -13.18
C PRO A 57 4.90 -8.74 -13.98
N LYS A 58 3.73 -8.08 -14.05
CA LYS A 58 3.55 -6.83 -14.81
C LYS A 58 4.41 -5.71 -14.26
N PHE A 59 4.34 -5.39 -12.97
CA PHE A 59 5.15 -4.28 -12.44
C PHE A 59 6.66 -4.58 -12.49
N ILE A 60 7.07 -5.83 -12.28
CA ILE A 60 8.49 -6.21 -12.37
C ILE A 60 8.98 -6.09 -13.82
N LYS A 61 8.14 -6.41 -14.81
CA LYS A 61 8.45 -6.20 -16.22
C LYS A 61 8.69 -4.71 -16.52
N GLU A 62 7.85 -3.83 -15.99
CA GLU A 62 8.05 -2.38 -16.15
C GLU A 62 9.33 -1.89 -15.48
N ILE A 63 9.67 -2.37 -14.28
CA ILE A 63 10.97 -2.06 -13.64
C ILE A 63 12.13 -2.55 -14.51
N LYS A 64 12.05 -3.76 -15.06
CA LYS A 64 13.07 -4.30 -15.98
C LYS A 64 13.27 -3.42 -17.21
N ASN A 65 12.19 -2.85 -17.74
CA ASN A 65 12.21 -1.93 -18.88
C ASN A 65 12.59 -0.48 -18.49
N SER A 66 12.92 -0.22 -17.21
CA SER A 66 13.17 1.12 -16.66
C SER A 66 11.96 2.06 -16.71
N ASN A 67 10.74 1.52 -16.86
CA ASN A 67 9.48 2.27 -16.86
C ASN A 67 8.91 2.39 -15.44
N PHE A 68 9.60 3.10 -14.55
CA PHE A 68 9.23 3.15 -13.13
C PHE A 68 7.86 3.79 -12.86
N SER A 69 7.43 4.75 -13.68
CA SER A 69 6.09 5.35 -13.58
C SER A 69 4.97 4.35 -13.85
N GLN A 70 5.11 3.48 -14.84
CA GLN A 70 4.11 2.44 -15.11
C GLN A 70 4.15 1.31 -14.07
N ALA A 71 5.33 1.02 -13.51
CA ALA A 71 5.46 0.07 -12.42
C ALA A 71 4.65 0.50 -11.18
N ILE A 72 4.78 1.76 -10.75
CA ILE A 72 4.02 2.27 -9.60
C ILE A 72 2.52 2.39 -9.92
N ALA A 73 2.16 2.80 -11.14
CA ALA A 73 0.76 2.82 -11.56
C ALA A 73 0.11 1.43 -11.44
N THR A 74 0.82 0.39 -11.90
CA THR A 74 0.35 -1.01 -11.78
C THR A 74 0.18 -1.44 -10.32
N LEU A 75 1.11 -1.06 -9.43
CA LEU A 75 0.98 -1.35 -8.00
C LEU A 75 -0.25 -0.66 -7.39
N LYS A 76 -0.47 0.60 -7.75
CA LYS A 76 -1.60 1.42 -7.29
C LYS A 76 -2.96 0.98 -7.81
N GLU A 77 -3.03 0.14 -8.85
CA GLU A 77 -4.29 -0.46 -9.32
C GLU A 77 -4.95 -1.33 -8.23
N LYS A 78 -4.14 -1.95 -7.35
CA LYS A 78 -4.60 -2.90 -6.32
C LYS A 78 -4.23 -2.51 -4.90
N ASN A 79 -3.10 -1.84 -4.71
CA ASN A 79 -2.58 -1.46 -3.40
C ASN A 79 -2.48 0.07 -3.27
N ASN A 80 -3.21 0.64 -2.32
CA ASN A 80 -3.18 2.08 -2.05
C ASN A 80 -1.91 2.52 -1.31
N LEU A 81 -1.17 1.60 -0.68
CA LEU A 81 -0.03 1.91 0.21
C LEU A 81 1.24 1.11 -0.16
N PRO A 82 1.73 1.17 -1.42
CA PRO A 82 2.89 0.37 -1.85
C PRO A 82 4.16 0.72 -1.07
N GLY A 83 4.32 1.97 -0.63
CA GLY A 83 5.46 2.40 0.18
C GLY A 83 5.52 1.73 1.57
N VAL A 84 4.36 1.40 2.14
CA VAL A 84 4.27 0.72 3.44
C VAL A 84 4.36 -0.79 3.25
N CYS A 85 3.59 -1.36 2.31
CA CYS A 85 3.55 -2.80 2.05
C CYS A 85 4.93 -3.37 1.68
N GLY A 86 5.72 -2.66 0.87
CA GLY A 86 7.09 -3.06 0.55
C GLY A 86 8.05 -3.07 1.74
N ARG A 87 7.70 -2.43 2.87
CA ARG A 87 8.52 -2.36 4.10
C ARG A 87 8.09 -3.34 5.18
N VAL A 88 6.78 -3.55 5.36
CA VAL A 88 6.24 -4.27 6.53
C VAL A 88 5.66 -5.64 6.21
N CYS A 89 5.42 -5.95 4.93
CA CYS A 89 4.84 -7.23 4.54
C CYS A 89 5.77 -8.40 4.88
N PRO A 90 5.30 -9.50 5.50
CA PRO A 90 6.12 -10.68 5.78
C PRO A 90 6.29 -11.53 4.51
N GLN A 91 7.13 -11.09 3.58
CA GLN A 91 7.21 -11.64 2.22
C GLN A 91 7.63 -13.12 2.18
N GLU A 92 8.43 -13.56 3.14
CA GLU A 92 8.89 -14.95 3.31
C GLU A 92 7.75 -15.94 3.55
N SER A 93 6.59 -15.45 4.00
CA SER A 93 5.38 -16.26 4.21
C SER A 93 4.35 -16.11 3.08
N GLN A 94 4.52 -15.11 2.22
CA GLN A 94 3.54 -14.67 1.22
C GLN A 94 4.05 -14.83 -0.22
N CYS A 95 4.20 -13.73 -0.96
CA CYS A 95 4.50 -13.71 -2.38
C CYS A 95 5.88 -14.31 -2.72
N GLU A 96 6.91 -14.10 -1.88
CA GLU A 96 8.25 -14.66 -2.12
C GLU A 96 8.27 -16.18 -1.86
N LYS A 97 7.46 -16.68 -0.92
CA LYS A 97 7.32 -18.12 -0.63
C LYS A 97 6.85 -18.93 -1.84
N LEU A 98 5.91 -18.38 -2.59
CA LEU A 98 5.31 -19.05 -3.76
C LEU A 98 6.08 -18.80 -5.06
N CYS A 99 7.16 -18.02 -5.03
CA CYS A 99 7.98 -17.76 -6.20
C CYS A 99 8.58 -19.08 -6.73
N ILE A 100 8.45 -19.34 -8.04
CA ILE A 100 8.96 -20.57 -8.66
C ILE A 100 10.49 -20.69 -8.50
N LEU A 101 11.19 -19.55 -8.47
CA LEU A 101 12.64 -19.50 -8.24
C LEU A 101 13.04 -19.93 -6.81
N ALA A 102 12.14 -19.80 -5.83
CA ALA A 102 12.40 -20.24 -4.45
C ALA A 102 12.68 -21.75 -4.36
N LYS A 103 12.18 -22.55 -5.32
CA LYS A 103 12.43 -24.01 -5.36
C LYS A 103 13.85 -24.35 -5.80
N LYS A 104 14.52 -23.47 -6.55
CA LYS A 104 15.86 -23.71 -7.13
C LYS A 104 16.96 -22.91 -6.44
N GLY A 105 16.61 -21.99 -5.56
CA GLY A 105 17.54 -21.07 -4.92
C GLY A 105 16.77 -19.93 -4.26
N GLN A 106 17.24 -18.69 -4.46
CA GLN A 106 16.62 -17.54 -3.83
C GLN A 106 15.44 -16.99 -4.64
N PRO A 107 14.30 -16.66 -3.99
CA PRO A 107 13.18 -16.00 -4.64
C PRO A 107 13.56 -14.61 -5.15
N ILE A 108 12.70 -14.04 -5.98
CA ILE A 108 12.80 -12.63 -6.38
C ILE A 108 12.43 -11.77 -5.17
N SER A 109 13.16 -10.67 -4.98
CA SER A 109 12.88 -9.69 -3.92
C SER A 109 11.69 -8.79 -4.23
N ILE A 110 10.48 -9.36 -4.26
CA ILE A 110 9.25 -8.67 -4.68
C ILE A 110 8.99 -7.45 -3.79
N GLY A 111 9.08 -7.60 -2.46
CA GLY A 111 8.80 -6.50 -1.53
C GLY A 111 9.80 -5.34 -1.66
N ARG A 112 11.08 -5.66 -1.93
CA ARG A 112 12.11 -4.64 -2.14
C ARG A 112 11.91 -3.87 -3.45
N LEU A 113 11.42 -4.54 -4.49
CA LEU A 113 11.07 -3.91 -5.78
C LEU A 113 9.81 -3.04 -5.66
N GLU A 114 8.80 -3.49 -4.92
CA GLU A 114 7.60 -2.70 -4.59
C GLU A 114 7.99 -1.42 -3.84
N ARG A 115 8.81 -1.55 -2.79
CA ARG A 115 9.36 -0.42 -2.06
C ARG A 115 10.12 0.54 -2.99
N PHE A 116 10.98 0.03 -3.86
CA PHE A 116 11.75 0.86 -4.78
C PHE A 116 10.83 1.67 -5.71
N ALA A 117 9.77 1.07 -6.26
CA ALA A 117 8.82 1.78 -7.12
C ALA A 117 8.12 2.92 -6.38
N ALA A 118 7.71 2.69 -5.13
CA ALA A 118 7.08 3.72 -4.29
C ALA A 118 8.08 4.82 -3.89
N ASP A 119 9.29 4.45 -3.45
CA ASP A 119 10.33 5.41 -3.10
C ASP A 119 10.79 6.24 -4.31
N TRP A 120 10.74 5.67 -5.51
CA TRP A 120 11.01 6.38 -6.76
C TRP A 120 9.91 7.40 -7.05
N GLU A 121 8.63 7.05 -6.90
CA GLU A 121 7.53 7.98 -7.09
C GLU A 121 7.64 9.19 -6.16
N MET A 122 7.86 8.98 -4.86
CA MET A 122 8.02 10.07 -3.88
C MET A 122 9.17 11.03 -4.24
N LYS A 123 10.21 10.55 -4.93
CA LYS A 123 11.34 11.37 -5.39
C LYS A 123 11.05 12.10 -6.71
N ASN A 124 10.08 11.65 -7.49
CA ASN A 124 9.78 12.14 -8.84
C ASN A 124 8.32 12.61 -8.99
N ASP A 125 7.64 12.95 -7.89
CA ASP A 125 6.20 13.22 -7.82
C ASP A 125 5.72 14.30 -8.81
N GLU A 126 6.58 15.26 -9.19
CA GLU A 126 6.26 16.26 -10.21
C GLU A 126 6.09 15.68 -11.62
N VAL A 127 6.78 14.58 -11.95
CA VAL A 127 6.79 14.00 -13.29
C VAL A 127 5.57 13.10 -13.52
N VAL A 128 5.20 12.31 -12.50
CA VAL A 128 4.16 11.27 -12.61
C VAL A 128 2.76 11.87 -12.76
N ALA A 129 2.45 12.95 -12.03
CA ALA A 129 1.18 13.66 -12.17
C ALA A 129 0.96 14.19 -13.62
N SER A 130 2.06 14.63 -14.26
CA SER A 130 2.02 15.16 -15.62
C SER A 130 1.84 14.07 -16.68
N GLU A 131 2.48 12.91 -16.52
CA GLU A 131 2.39 11.80 -17.48
C GLU A 131 1.07 11.04 -17.39
N VAL A 132 0.57 10.76 -16.17
CA VAL A 132 -0.74 10.10 -16.00
C VAL A 132 -1.87 11.01 -16.48
N SER A 133 -1.78 12.31 -16.22
CA SER A 133 -2.72 13.28 -16.80
C SER A 133 -2.65 13.28 -18.32
N ARG A 134 -1.45 13.29 -18.93
CA ARG A 134 -1.29 13.22 -20.39
C ARG A 134 -1.80 11.90 -20.99
N LEU A 135 -1.52 10.76 -20.37
CA LEU A 135 -2.01 9.44 -20.81
C LEU A 135 -3.53 9.33 -20.71
N SER A 136 -4.12 9.79 -19.60
CA SER A 136 -5.59 9.81 -19.45
C SER A 136 -6.24 10.75 -20.47
N LEU A 137 -5.63 11.90 -20.78
CA LEU A 137 -6.09 12.81 -21.83
C LEU A 137 -5.96 12.19 -23.23
N ARG A 138 -4.90 11.41 -23.49
CA ARG A 138 -4.65 10.74 -24.78
C ARG A 138 -5.59 9.55 -24.99
N ALA A 139 -5.86 8.76 -23.96
CA ALA A 139 -6.83 7.66 -23.98
C ALA A 139 -8.29 8.14 -24.09
N LYS A 140 -8.63 9.28 -23.46
CA LYS A 140 -9.91 9.96 -23.69
C LYS A 140 -10.04 10.46 -25.13
N ARG A 141 -8.94 10.90 -25.76
CA ARG A 141 -8.91 11.33 -27.17
C ARG A 141 -9.08 10.18 -28.16
N SER A 142 -8.48 9.01 -27.94
CA SER A 142 -8.66 7.84 -28.81
C SER A 142 -10.06 7.23 -28.75
N ASN A 143 -10.80 7.48 -27.66
CA ASN A 143 -12.20 7.07 -27.52
C ASN A 143 -13.20 8.15 -27.98
N LEU A 144 -12.75 9.36 -28.35
CA LEU A 144 -13.63 10.45 -28.82
C LEU A 144 -13.91 10.38 -30.33
N THR A 145 -13.18 9.58 -31.10
CA THR A 145 -13.38 9.45 -32.57
C THR A 145 -14.43 8.39 -32.97
N ARG A 146 -15.25 7.87 -32.04
CA ARG A 146 -16.29 6.86 -32.37
C ARG A 146 -17.71 7.17 -31.89
N THR A 147 -18.02 8.39 -31.45
CA THR A 147 -19.41 8.83 -31.37
C THR A 147 -19.70 9.78 -32.53
N VAL A 148 -19.91 9.19 -33.71
CA VAL A 148 -20.74 9.83 -34.72
C VAL A 148 -22.12 9.96 -34.07
N ILE A 149 -22.43 11.15 -33.57
CA ILE A 149 -23.75 11.50 -33.07
C ILE A 149 -24.70 11.38 -34.27
N PRO A 150 -25.69 10.47 -34.29
CA PRO A 150 -26.68 10.45 -35.35
C PRO A 150 -27.48 11.75 -35.32
N SER A 151 -27.67 12.36 -36.48
CA SER A 151 -28.29 13.68 -36.67
C SER A 151 -29.81 13.75 -36.38
N GLU A 152 -30.39 12.75 -35.71
CA GLU A 152 -31.85 12.62 -35.57
C GLU A 152 -32.42 12.97 -34.18
N ALA A 153 -31.59 13.35 -33.20
CA ALA A 153 -32.10 13.84 -31.92
C ALA A 153 -32.45 15.34 -31.99
N ARG A 154 -33.43 15.70 -32.81
CA ARG A 154 -33.93 17.09 -32.88
C ARG A 154 -35.46 17.18 -33.07
N ASN A 155 -36.25 16.35 -32.40
CA ASN A 155 -37.61 16.73 -32.01
C ASN A 155 -38.26 15.69 -31.09
N LEU A 156 -38.31 15.95 -29.79
CA LEU A 156 -39.28 15.36 -28.87
C LEU A 156 -39.46 16.34 -27.69
N LYS A 157 -40.10 17.47 -27.96
CA LYS A 157 -40.80 18.29 -26.96
C LYS A 157 -42.30 18.05 -27.18
N GLU A 158 -42.79 16.90 -26.79
CA GLU A 158 -44.22 16.62 -26.60
C GLU A 158 -44.33 15.21 -26.02
N ILE A 159 -45.44 14.91 -25.35
CA ILE A 159 -45.69 13.74 -24.50
C ILE A 159 -45.17 13.91 -23.06
N ALA A 160 -45.54 15.05 -22.45
CA ALA A 160 -45.63 15.21 -21.01
C ALA A 160 -47.09 15.46 -20.59
N THR A 161 -48.02 14.62 -21.06
CA THR A 161 -49.41 14.60 -20.56
C THR A 161 -50.00 13.23 -20.82
N SER A 162 -50.67 12.66 -19.81
CA SER A 162 -51.46 11.40 -19.82
C SER A 162 -50.73 10.10 -19.50
N SER A 163 -50.57 9.81 -18.21
CA SER A 163 -51.00 8.51 -17.65
C SER A 163 -51.13 8.62 -16.12
N PRO A 164 -52.32 8.33 -15.56
CA PRO A 164 -52.51 8.23 -14.12
C PRO A 164 -51.98 6.86 -13.65
N LEU A 165 -51.79 6.71 -12.33
CA LEU A 165 -51.26 5.52 -11.64
C LEU A 165 -49.75 5.54 -11.40
N LEU A 166 -49.32 6.39 -10.47
CA LEU A 166 -48.22 6.05 -9.56
C LEU A 166 -48.42 6.73 -8.21
N SER A 167 -49.47 6.34 -7.50
CA SER A 167 -49.63 6.63 -6.08
C SER A 167 -48.98 5.52 -5.28
N CYS A 168 -47.73 5.69 -4.86
CA CYS A 168 -47.18 4.94 -3.72
C CYS A 168 -45.95 5.64 -3.13
N PHE A 169 -46.18 6.27 -1.98
CA PHE A 169 -45.28 6.39 -0.82
C PHE A 169 -43.96 7.16 -0.95
N ILE A 170 -44.06 8.47 -0.63
CA ILE A 170 -42.97 9.26 -0.03
C ILE A 170 -43.50 9.78 1.31
N PRO A 171 -42.93 9.43 2.48
CA PRO A 171 -43.26 10.12 3.72
C PRO A 171 -42.57 11.50 3.79
N PRO A 172 -43.27 12.57 4.21
CA PRO A 172 -42.77 13.93 4.20
C PRO A 172 -41.84 14.25 5.38
N ALA A 173 -40.93 15.17 5.10
CA ALA A 173 -40.06 15.84 6.05
C ALA A 173 -40.87 16.65 7.09
N SER A 174 -40.82 16.24 8.35
CA SER A 174 -41.11 17.13 9.48
C SER A 174 -40.39 16.60 10.73
N LEU A 175 -39.97 17.55 11.58
CA LEU A 175 -39.23 17.40 12.83
C LEU A 175 -37.71 17.15 12.71
N CYS A 176 -36.95 18.24 12.69
CA CYS A 176 -36.15 18.58 13.88
C CYS A 176 -35.70 20.05 13.80
N GLU A 177 -36.51 20.94 14.37
CA GLU A 177 -36.14 22.34 14.56
C GLU A 177 -35.15 22.49 15.71
N ALA A 178 -34.13 23.31 15.47
CA ALA A 178 -33.19 23.81 16.46
C ALA A 178 -33.88 24.79 17.41
N LYS A 179 -33.62 24.68 18.73
CA LYS A 179 -33.67 25.81 19.66
C LYS A 179 -32.61 25.66 20.77
N ARG A 180 -31.84 26.75 20.92
CA ARG A 180 -30.85 27.02 21.96
C ARG A 180 -31.52 27.21 23.33
N GLY A 181 -30.81 26.87 24.40
CA GLY A 181 -31.13 27.31 25.76
C GLY A 181 -30.05 26.86 26.75
N GLY A 182 -29.35 27.83 27.36
CA GLY A 182 -28.31 27.61 28.37
C GLY A 182 -28.86 27.26 29.74
N GLY A 183 -27.96 26.81 30.62
CA GLY A 183 -28.25 26.46 32.01
C GLY A 183 -26.97 26.09 32.74
N GLU A 184 -26.41 27.11 33.38
CA GLU A 184 -25.36 27.08 34.41
C GLU A 184 -25.82 26.28 35.64
N GLN A 185 -24.96 25.42 36.20
CA GLN A 185 -24.73 25.31 37.64
C GLN A 185 -23.62 24.28 37.99
N GLN A 186 -22.76 24.75 38.89
CA GLN A 186 -21.71 24.09 39.68
C GLN A 186 -22.35 22.99 40.58
N GLU A 187 -21.69 22.07 41.30
CA GLU A 187 -20.38 22.03 41.96
C GLU A 187 -20.17 20.62 42.59
N GLY A 188 -18.92 20.28 42.95
CA GLY A 188 -18.54 19.14 43.82
C GLY A 188 -17.52 18.21 43.15
N GLY A 189 -16.19 18.26 43.39
CA GLY A 189 -15.47 18.37 44.67
C GLY A 189 -15.34 16.95 45.27
N THR A 190 -14.21 16.24 45.24
CA THR A 190 -12.89 16.56 45.81
C THR A 190 -11.83 15.49 45.45
N PRO A 191 -10.52 15.75 45.68
CA PRO A 191 -9.38 15.00 45.14
C PRO A 191 -8.78 13.98 46.14
N ARG A 192 -7.89 13.10 45.67
CA ARG A 192 -6.79 12.60 46.52
C ARG A 192 -5.59 12.11 45.72
N ASN A 193 -4.43 12.60 46.18
CA ASN A 193 -3.09 12.56 45.62
C ASN A 193 -2.37 11.20 45.73
N ASP A 194 -1.41 11.06 44.81
CA ASP A 194 -0.03 10.56 44.95
C ASP A 194 0.26 9.22 45.63
N SER A 195 0.94 8.37 44.87
CA SER A 195 2.01 7.52 45.39
C SER A 195 3.10 7.32 44.35
N LYS A 196 4.16 8.11 44.52
CA LYS A 196 5.51 7.93 43.95
C LYS A 196 5.91 6.45 43.87
N ILE A 197 6.38 6.00 42.71
CA ILE A 197 7.38 4.92 42.65
C ILE A 197 8.60 5.47 41.93
N LYS A 198 9.66 5.67 42.71
CA LYS A 198 10.97 6.16 42.29
C LYS A 198 11.71 5.09 41.50
N ALA A 199 12.31 5.50 40.39
CA ALA A 199 13.44 4.81 39.79
C ALA A 199 14.66 4.87 40.73
N LYS A 200 15.36 3.74 40.89
CA LYS A 200 16.78 3.70 41.24
C LYS A 200 17.47 2.63 40.41
N ASN A 201 18.57 3.06 39.82
CA ASN A 201 19.49 2.35 38.95
C ASN A 201 20.76 2.05 39.78
N SER A 202 21.31 0.84 39.71
CA SER A 202 22.76 0.56 39.81
C SER A 202 23.04 -0.95 39.80
N GLY A 203 24.08 -1.35 39.06
CA GLY A 203 24.53 -2.73 38.79
C GLY A 203 25.03 -3.52 40.02
N ASN A 204 25.72 -4.64 39.93
CA ASN A 204 26.31 -5.47 38.88
C ASN A 204 26.70 -6.80 39.61
N TRP A 205 27.19 -7.80 38.88
CA TRP A 205 28.00 -8.96 39.33
C TRP A 205 27.34 -10.35 39.50
N LEU A 206 27.70 -11.21 38.54
CA LEU A 206 28.18 -12.61 38.61
C LEU A 206 27.30 -13.75 39.15
N GLY A 207 27.39 -14.88 38.43
CA GLY A 207 27.11 -16.23 38.93
C GLY A 207 26.25 -17.04 37.98
N THR A 208 26.82 -17.62 36.91
CA THR A 208 27.16 -19.06 36.81
C THR A 208 25.98 -20.04 36.98
N GLY A 209 25.68 -20.74 35.88
CA GLY A 209 25.08 -22.07 35.88
C GLY A 209 23.57 -22.10 36.04
N TRP A 210 22.91 -22.88 35.20
CA TRP A 210 21.86 -23.87 35.53
C TRP A 210 21.22 -24.26 34.21
N THR A 211 21.82 -25.31 33.64
CA THR A 211 21.30 -26.20 32.61
C THR A 211 19.87 -26.63 32.88
N ASN A 212 19.11 -26.82 31.79
CA ASN A 212 17.99 -27.75 31.60
C ASN A 212 16.80 -27.64 32.57
N LEU A 213 15.59 -27.40 32.05
CA LEU A 213 14.61 -28.45 31.75
C LEU A 213 13.20 -27.85 31.53
N CYS A 214 12.52 -28.43 30.55
CA CYS A 214 11.08 -28.74 30.53
C CYS A 214 10.01 -27.71 30.11
N CYS A 215 9.05 -28.29 29.36
CA CYS A 215 7.70 -27.85 28.96
C CYS A 215 7.66 -26.82 27.81
N ARG A 216 7.34 -27.11 26.54
CA ARG A 216 6.51 -28.14 25.87
C ARG A 216 5.12 -28.30 26.50
N PHE A 217 4.23 -27.37 26.17
CA PHE A 217 2.78 -27.50 26.34
C PHE A 217 2.17 -28.04 25.04
N SER A 218 1.48 -29.17 25.19
CA SER A 218 0.52 -29.75 24.23
C SER A 218 -0.75 -28.91 24.15
#